data_AF-A0A947YRA0-F1
#
_entry.id   AF-A0A947YRA0-F1
#
_cell.length_a   1.000
_cell.length_b   1.000
_cell.length_c   1.000
_cell.angle_alpha   90.00
_cell.angle_beta   90.00
_cell.angle_gamma   90.00
#
_symmetry.space_group_name_H-M   'P 1'
#
loop_
_entity.id
_entity.type
_entity.pdbx_description
1 polymer ?
#
loop_
_entity_poly.entity_id
_entity_poly.type
_entity_poly.pdbx_seq_one_letter_code
_entity_poly.pdbx_strand_id
1 'polypeptide(L)'
;KATSKVKTIFDRYRDYLRGREKLGQMAYTCLTEFCGSDKIGNKIRKEIGERYKVEENILKKLGELSSTRGNAGERRKAPPKGGNYQPFTSNEKEWIKLVIKELIIRLGKYEWDPNTPFKKLTMNDFPQI
;
A
#
# COMPACT_ATOMS: atom_id res chain seq x y z
N LYS A 1 -9.09 -7.37 19.97
CA LYS A 1 -9.11 -5.89 19.79
C LYS A 1 -8.36 -5.59 18.50
N ALA A 2 -8.97 -4.92 17.51
CA ALA A 2 -8.17 -4.40 16.39
C ALA A 2 -7.19 -3.37 16.97
N THR A 3 -5.90 -3.55 16.76
CA THR A 3 -4.88 -2.60 17.21
C THR A 3 -5.00 -1.27 16.49
N SER A 4 -4.33 -0.24 17.01
CA SER A 4 -4.31 1.12 16.43
C SER A 4 -3.96 1.09 14.93
N LYS A 5 -3.04 0.21 14.51
CA LYS A 5 -2.59 0.10 13.11
C LYS A 5 -3.70 -0.32 12.15
N VAL A 6 -4.42 -1.42 12.43
CA VAL A 6 -5.52 -1.89 11.57
C VAL A 6 -6.57 -0.80 11.41
N LYS A 7 -6.93 -0.15 12.53
CA LYS A 7 -7.90 0.94 12.53
C LYS A 7 -7.40 2.13 11.69
N THR A 8 -6.14 2.55 11.85
CA THR A 8 -5.55 3.66 11.08
C THR A 8 -5.58 3.39 9.58
N ILE A 9 -5.11 2.22 9.15
CA ILE A 9 -5.08 1.86 7.71
C ILE A 9 -6.50 1.77 7.15
N PHE A 10 -7.44 1.17 7.91
CA PHE A 10 -8.84 1.09 7.50
C PHE A 10 -9.51 2.46 7.41
N ASP A 11 -9.28 3.34 8.39
CA ASP A 11 -9.85 4.69 8.40
C ASP A 11 -9.36 5.51 7.20
N ARG A 12 -8.06 5.42 6.86
CA ARG A 12 -7.47 6.02 5.65
C ARG A 12 -8.14 5.51 4.37
N TYR A 13 -8.29 4.18 4.28
CA TYR A 13 -8.96 3.57 3.13
C TYR A 13 -10.42 4.02 3.00
N ARG A 14 -11.15 4.11 4.13
CA ARG A 14 -12.53 4.62 4.18
C ARG A 14 -12.61 6.08 3.76
N ASP A 15 -11.68 6.92 4.19
CA ASP A 15 -11.68 8.34 3.87
C ASP A 15 -11.36 8.57 2.39
N TYR A 16 -10.50 7.75 1.79
CA TYR A 16 -10.35 7.66 0.33
C TYR A 16 -11.66 7.31 -0.38
N LEU A 17 -12.38 6.27 0.08
CA LEU A 17 -13.68 5.90 -0.51
C LEU A 17 -14.73 7.01 -0.42
N ARG A 18 -14.61 7.91 0.57
CA ARG A 18 -15.46 9.10 0.74
C ARG A 18 -14.98 10.33 -0.03
N GLY A 19 -13.90 10.21 -0.82
CA GLY A 19 -13.30 11.31 -1.57
C GLY A 19 -12.56 12.34 -0.71
N ARG A 20 -12.28 12.03 0.56
CA ARG A 20 -11.59 12.93 1.50
C ARG A 20 -10.07 12.80 1.44
N GLU A 21 -9.56 11.74 0.81
CA GLU A 21 -8.12 11.49 0.66
C GLU A 21 -7.81 11.09 -0.79
N LYS A 22 -6.64 11.49 -1.29
CA LYS A 22 -6.16 11.10 -2.62
C LYS A 22 -5.57 9.70 -2.60
N LEU A 23 -5.66 8.99 -3.73
CA LEU A 23 -5.22 7.59 -3.83
C LEU A 23 -3.74 7.41 -3.45
N GLY A 24 -2.84 8.25 -3.99
CA GLY A 24 -1.41 8.17 -3.72
C GLY A 24 -1.07 8.39 -2.25
N GLN A 25 -1.70 9.40 -1.63
CA GLN A 25 -1.52 9.70 -0.21
C GLN A 25 -2.01 8.55 0.69
N MET A 26 -3.24 8.08 0.45
CA MET A 26 -3.80 6.94 1.19
C MET A 26 -2.90 5.71 1.06
N ALA A 27 -2.48 5.37 -0.16
CA ALA A 27 -1.64 4.20 -0.41
C ALA A 27 -0.28 4.29 0.27
N TYR A 28 0.36 5.46 0.24
CA TYR A 28 1.65 5.69 0.89
C TYR A 28 1.53 5.56 2.41
N THR A 29 0.55 6.23 3.02
CA THR A 29 0.33 6.18 4.47
C THR A 29 -0.02 4.76 4.93
N CYS A 30 -0.88 4.05 4.19
CA CYS A 30 -1.20 2.65 4.50
C CYS A 30 0.04 1.75 4.46
N LEU A 31 0.92 1.93 3.46
CA LEU A 31 2.18 1.19 3.35
C LEU A 31 3.13 1.50 4.52
N THR A 32 3.28 2.78 4.89
CA THR A 32 4.06 3.20 6.06
C THR A 32 3.56 2.57 7.35
N GLU A 33 2.26 2.63 7.63
CA GLU A 33 1.65 2.06 8.83
C GLU A 33 1.79 0.53 8.87
N PHE A 34 1.61 -0.13 7.72
CA PHE A 34 1.78 -1.56 7.57
C PHE A 34 3.23 -1.99 7.85
N CYS A 35 4.21 -1.24 7.33
CA CYS A 35 5.63 -1.47 7.61
C CYS A 35 6.05 -1.00 9.02
N GLY A 36 5.28 -0.13 9.67
CA GLY A 36 5.58 0.46 10.97
C GLY A 36 6.76 1.44 10.96
N SER A 37 7.12 2.02 9.81
CA SER A 37 8.25 2.95 9.67
C SER A 37 8.11 3.85 8.46
N ASP A 38 8.46 5.13 8.60
CA ASP A 38 8.54 6.08 7.48
C ASP A 38 9.77 5.86 6.58
N LYS A 39 10.80 5.16 7.07
CA LYS A 39 12.03 4.87 6.33
C LYS A 39 11.96 3.47 5.72
N ILE A 40 11.01 3.28 4.80
CA ILE A 40 10.75 1.98 4.17
C ILE A 40 11.87 1.62 3.18
N GLY A 41 12.91 0.95 3.66
CA GLY A 41 13.94 0.34 2.83
C GLY A 41 13.61 -1.10 2.42
N ASN A 42 14.39 -1.67 1.50
CA ASN A 42 14.21 -3.06 1.02
C ASN A 42 14.25 -4.08 2.17
N LYS A 43 15.14 -3.90 3.15
CA LYS A 43 15.24 -4.77 4.33
C LYS A 43 13.91 -4.84 5.11
N ILE A 44 13.31 -3.69 5.42
CA ILE A 44 12.03 -3.62 6.14
C ILE A 44 10.91 -4.27 5.31
N ARG A 45 10.88 -4.02 3.98
CA ARG A 45 9.88 -4.65 3.10
C ARG A 45 10.01 -6.17 3.08
N LYS A 46 11.23 -6.68 3.06
CA LYS A 46 11.50 -8.12 3.11
C LYS A 46 11.02 -8.72 4.43
N GLU A 47 11.41 -8.16 5.57
CA GLU A 47 11.02 -8.65 6.90
C GLU A 47 9.50 -8.62 7.10
N ILE A 48 8.84 -7.53 6.71
CA ILE A 48 7.39 -7.38 6.79
C ILE A 48 6.69 -8.32 5.79
N GLY A 49 7.22 -8.48 4.59
CA GLY A 49 6.73 -9.42 3.60
C GLY A 49 6.80 -10.87 4.07
N GLU A 50 7.88 -11.27 4.73
CA GLU A 50 8.02 -12.60 5.33
C GLU A 50 7.02 -12.84 6.46
N ARG A 51 6.80 -11.82 7.31
CA ARG A 51 5.85 -11.86 8.42
C ARG A 51 4.40 -12.03 7.96
N TYR A 52 3.97 -11.22 7.00
CA TYR A 52 2.57 -11.20 6.54
C TYR A 52 2.33 -12.03 5.26
N LYS A 53 3.34 -12.80 4.83
CA LYS A 53 3.34 -13.59 3.58
C LYS A 53 2.92 -12.73 2.37
N VAL A 54 3.64 -11.62 2.17
CA VAL A 54 3.49 -10.72 1.03
C VAL A 54 4.80 -10.66 0.28
N GLU A 55 4.79 -10.87 -1.03
CA GLU A 55 5.99 -10.70 -1.85
C GLU A 55 6.53 -9.26 -1.78
N GLU A 56 7.84 -9.11 -1.61
CA GLU A 56 8.51 -7.81 -1.52
C GLU A 56 8.18 -6.90 -2.71
N ASN A 57 8.05 -7.47 -3.90
CA ASN A 57 7.75 -6.75 -5.13
C ASN A 57 6.41 -6.02 -5.07
N ILE A 58 5.40 -6.56 -4.36
CA ILE A 58 4.12 -5.87 -4.14
C ILE A 58 4.35 -4.60 -3.32
N LEU A 59 5.06 -4.70 -2.19
CA LEU A 59 5.34 -3.56 -1.31
C LEU A 59 6.22 -2.52 -2.01
N LYS A 60 7.17 -2.97 -2.84
CA LYS A 60 8.03 -2.12 -3.65
C LYS A 60 7.23 -1.37 -4.70
N LYS A 61 6.40 -2.06 -5.49
CA LYS A 61 5.57 -1.47 -6.54
C LYS A 61 4.53 -0.51 -5.97
N LEU A 62 3.90 -0.85 -4.84
CA LEU A 62 3.00 0.06 -4.12
C LEU A 62 3.71 1.35 -3.69
N GLY A 63 4.92 1.25 -3.15
CA GLY A 63 5.73 2.41 -2.75
C GLY A 63 6.21 3.25 -3.93
N GLU A 64 6.49 2.62 -5.08
CA GLU A 64 6.78 3.32 -6.33
C GLU A 64 5.56 4.12 -6.79
N LEU A 65 4.44 3.45 -7.07
CA LEU A 65 3.22 4.07 -7.58
C LEU A 65 2.72 5.20 -6.68
N SER A 66 2.62 4.96 -5.37
CA SER A 66 2.11 5.95 -4.41
C SER A 66 3.01 7.19 -4.29
N SER A 67 4.29 7.11 -4.67
CA SER A 67 5.22 8.24 -4.57
C SER A 67 5.50 8.94 -5.90
N THR A 68 5.38 8.25 -7.04
CA THR A 68 5.77 8.76 -8.36
C THR A 68 4.62 9.01 -9.32
N ARG A 69 3.44 8.42 -9.10
CA ARG A 69 2.26 8.63 -9.96
C ARG A 69 1.28 9.63 -9.35
N GLY A 70 0.51 10.26 -10.22
CA GLY A 70 -0.48 11.29 -9.89
C GLY A 70 -0.19 12.64 -10.52
N ASN A 71 -1.09 13.58 -10.31
CA ASN A 71 -0.92 14.98 -10.68
C ASN A 71 -0.15 15.78 -9.60
N ALA A 72 -0.02 17.09 -9.79
CA ALA A 72 0.66 18.00 -8.86
C ALA A 72 0.16 17.93 -7.41
N GLY A 73 -1.13 17.61 -7.21
CA GLY A 73 -1.75 17.50 -5.89
C GLY A 73 -1.78 16.07 -5.32
N GLU A 74 -1.30 15.07 -6.05
CA GLU A 74 -1.38 13.66 -5.66
C GLU A 74 -0.01 13.01 -5.44
N ARG A 75 1.05 13.52 -6.09
CA ARG A 75 2.40 12.96 -5.98
C ARG A 75 3.12 13.44 -4.73
N ARG A 76 3.80 12.51 -4.05
CA ARG A 76 4.76 12.86 -2.99
C ARG A 76 6.10 13.37 -3.55
N LYS A 77 6.55 12.84 -4.70
CA LYS A 77 7.83 13.22 -5.33
C LYS A 77 7.58 14.10 -6.54
N ALA A 78 8.33 15.20 -6.63
CA ALA A 78 8.37 16.04 -7.82
C ALA A 78 8.73 15.21 -9.08
N PRO A 79 8.25 15.59 -10.26
CA PRO A 79 8.76 15.03 -11.51
C PRO A 79 10.28 15.22 -11.60
N PRO A 80 11.01 14.33 -12.28
CA PRO A 80 12.38 14.63 -12.69
C PRO A 80 12.40 15.94 -13.50
N LYS A 81 13.52 16.66 -13.49
CA LYS A 81 13.65 17.98 -14.13
C LYS A 81 13.21 17.91 -15.60
N GLY A 82 12.18 18.68 -15.97
CA GLY A 82 11.58 18.68 -17.31
C GLY A 82 10.58 17.55 -17.60
N GLY A 83 10.22 16.72 -16.61
CA GLY A 83 9.28 15.62 -16.75
C GLY A 83 7.82 16.02 -16.53
N ASN A 84 6.92 15.32 -17.23
CA ASN A 84 5.47 15.51 -17.10
C ASN A 84 4.88 14.72 -15.92
N TYR A 85 3.72 15.16 -15.44
CA TYR A 85 2.89 14.37 -14.54
C TYR A 85 2.43 13.08 -15.22
N GLN A 86 2.44 11.98 -14.47
CA GLN A 86 1.97 10.68 -14.93
C GLN A 86 0.79 10.26 -14.05
N PRO A 87 -0.45 10.57 -14.46
CA PRO A 87 -1.63 10.14 -13.75
C PRO A 87 -1.67 8.62 -13.60
N PHE A 88 -2.34 8.13 -12.57
CA PHE A 88 -2.63 6.70 -12.45
C PHE A 88 -3.53 6.25 -13.60
N THR A 89 -3.14 5.17 -14.27
CA THR A 89 -4.01 4.42 -15.17
C THR A 89 -5.15 3.76 -14.37
N SER A 90 -6.23 3.37 -15.05
CA SER A 90 -7.33 2.66 -14.40
C SER A 90 -6.87 1.34 -13.74
N ASN A 91 -5.96 0.62 -14.39
CA ASN A 91 -5.40 -0.63 -13.85
C ASN A 91 -4.54 -0.37 -12.60
N GLU A 92 -3.69 0.65 -12.60
CA GLU A 92 -2.90 1.02 -11.41
C GLU A 92 -3.81 1.43 -10.24
N LYS A 93 -4.91 2.16 -10.52
CA LYS A 93 -5.88 2.52 -9.47
C LYS A 93 -6.53 1.28 -8.87
N GLU A 94 -6.95 0.33 -9.71
CA GLU A 94 -7.55 -0.92 -9.25
C GLU A 94 -6.55 -1.76 -8.46
N TRP A 95 -5.34 -1.90 -9.00
CA TRP A 95 -4.25 -2.62 -8.37
C TRP A 95 -3.96 -2.09 -6.96
N ILE A 96 -3.82 -0.77 -6.79
CA ILE A 96 -3.58 -0.16 -5.48
C ILE A 96 -4.72 -0.47 -4.51
N LYS A 97 -5.99 -0.34 -4.94
CA LYS A 97 -7.14 -0.61 -4.07
C LYS A 97 -7.17 -2.06 -3.61
N LEU A 98 -6.92 -3.02 -4.51
CA LEU A 98 -6.90 -4.44 -4.18
C LEU A 98 -5.76 -4.78 -3.22
N VAL A 99 -4.55 -4.28 -3.48
CA VAL A 99 -3.41 -4.48 -2.60
C VAL A 99 -3.71 -3.92 -1.20
N ILE A 100 -4.20 -2.68 -1.08
CA ILE A 100 -4.50 -2.09 0.23
C ILE A 100 -5.56 -2.89 0.99
N LYS A 101 -6.64 -3.32 0.33
CA LYS A 101 -7.65 -4.19 0.97
C LYS A 101 -7.02 -5.47 1.51
N GLU A 102 -6.18 -6.12 0.72
CA GLU A 102 -5.53 -7.37 1.14
C GLU A 102 -4.52 -7.18 2.28
N LEU A 103 -3.82 -6.04 2.33
CA LEU A 103 -2.98 -5.68 3.47
C LEU A 103 -3.80 -5.46 4.75
N ILE A 104 -4.95 -4.76 4.66
CA ILE A 104 -5.87 -4.56 5.79
C ILE A 104 -6.37 -5.90 6.32
N ILE A 105 -6.84 -6.79 5.43
CA ILE A 105 -7.35 -8.11 5.81
C ILE A 105 -6.27 -8.94 6.50
N ARG A 106 -5.05 -8.97 5.93
CA ARG A 106 -3.92 -9.70 6.53
C ARG A 106 -3.54 -9.16 7.89
N LEU A 107 -3.42 -7.85 8.01
CA LEU A 107 -3.09 -7.23 9.29
C LEU A 107 -4.18 -7.55 10.31
N GLY A 108 -5.46 -7.41 9.96
CA GLY A 108 -6.58 -7.74 10.85
C GLY A 108 -6.57 -9.21 11.30
N LYS A 109 -6.30 -10.14 10.38
CA LYS A 109 -6.20 -11.58 10.69
C LYS A 109 -5.00 -11.89 11.58
N TYR A 110 -3.83 -11.34 11.28
CA TYR A 110 -2.61 -11.55 12.07
C TYR A 110 -2.74 -10.99 13.50
N GLU A 111 -3.40 -9.84 13.65
CA GLU A 111 -3.65 -9.23 14.95
C GLU A 111 -4.71 -9.97 15.77
N TRP A 112 -5.63 -10.69 15.10
CA TRP A 112 -6.58 -11.58 15.75
C TRP A 112 -5.92 -12.88 16.20
N ASP A 113 -5.17 -13.52 15.29
CA ASP A 113 -4.40 -14.73 15.54
C ASP A 113 -3.07 -14.69 14.75
N PRO A 114 -1.93 -14.49 15.44
CA PRO A 114 -0.61 -14.46 14.82
C PRO A 114 -0.20 -15.75 14.10
N ASN A 115 -0.84 -16.87 14.43
CA ASN A 115 -0.60 -18.17 13.80
C ASN A 115 -1.49 -18.41 12.57
N THR A 116 -2.30 -17.43 12.17
CA THR A 116 -3.16 -17.54 11.00
C THR A 116 -2.34 -17.95 9.76
N PRO A 117 -2.67 -19.06 9.10
CA PRO A 117 -1.99 -19.43 7.87
C PRO A 117 -2.39 -18.45 6.75
N PHE A 118 -1.39 -17.84 6.12
CA PHE A 118 -1.59 -17.01 4.94
C PHE A 118 -1.03 -17.70 3.69
N LYS A 119 -1.85 -17.78 2.63
CA LYS A 119 -1.30 -17.94 1.28
C LYS A 119 -0.43 -16.72 0.99
N LYS A 120 0.80 -16.98 0.52
CA LYS A 120 1.72 -15.93 0.08
C LYS A 120 1.08 -15.15 -1.08
N LEU A 121 0.93 -13.85 -0.92
CA LEU A 121 0.59 -12.96 -2.03
C LEU A 121 1.79 -12.81 -2.95
N THR A 122 1.51 -12.89 -4.23
CA THR A 122 2.43 -12.67 -5.31
C THR A 122 1.88 -11.60 -6.25
N MET A 123 2.74 -11.06 -7.11
CA MET A 123 2.28 -10.11 -8.14
C MET A 123 1.14 -10.66 -9.02
N ASN A 124 1.07 -11.98 -9.20
CA ASN A 124 0.04 -12.65 -10.01
C ASN A 124 -1.34 -12.71 -9.35
N ASP A 125 -1.44 -12.41 -8.05
CA ASP A 125 -2.73 -12.33 -7.36
C ASP A 125 -3.46 -10.99 -7.65
N PHE A 126 -2.86 -10.09 -8.44
CA PHE A 126 -3.39 -8.76 -8.78
C PHE A 126 -3.39 -8.51 -10.30
N PRO A 127 -4.16 -7.51 -10.80
CA PRO A 127 -4.12 -7.11 -12.21
C PRO A 127 -2.71 -6.73 -12.70
N GLN A 128 -2.43 -6.93 -13.98
CA GLN A 128 -1.12 -6.58 -14.56
C GLN A 128 -1.00 -5.07 -14.80
N ILE A 129 0.13 -4.48 -14.39
CA ILE A 129 0.44 -3.03 -14.43
C ILE A 129 1.92 -2.72 -14.68
#